data_AF-A0A7C4WPK1-F1
#
_entry.id   AF-A0A7C4WPK1-F1
#
_cell.length_a   1.000
_cell.length_b   1.000
_cell.length_c   1.000
_cell.angle_alpha   90.00
_cell.angle_beta   90.00
_cell.angle_gamma   90.00
#
_symmetry.space_group_name_H-M   'P 1'
#
loop_
_entity.id
_entity.type
_entity.pdbx_description
1 polymer ?
#
loop_
_entity_poly.entity_id
_entity_poly.type
_entity_poly.pdbx_seq_one_letter_code
_entity_poly.pdbx_strand_id
1 'polypeptide(L)'
;MSTPAWLDIILDSPSPTAAWSGVFARLRDLAVTCGSPVDLHNQTVAPDRLLAETAWELWGSYPEAAPRTATYLKEWCAAPSSIGRAVLVLDALSLREMPWLLGGAQARDIQPADVRVTGAESPSDTDQFAHALGVPSRSHLAGNGAPGSFNLFPSKAYTDVISVPFEDAVGGIPHESNVFVWHSWLDDLIHVHKKLPDQIYKTAAATLQDDGFWKFANRLRQGRKLIITSDHGYAVSKLFSSEEINPDVIEKLRETFGAARYKKVNGPWKEKFMPPIVVSHNEHHIVMGQRKWKVQGGFPHVCHGGLSLLEVAVPFIELPPL
;
A
#
# COMPACT_ATOMS: atom_id res chain seq x y z
N MET A 1 -24.33 16.23 -4.51
CA MET A 1 -23.92 15.48 -5.72
C MET A 1 -23.98 14.01 -5.36
N SER A 2 -24.66 13.18 -6.15
CA SER A 2 -24.65 11.73 -5.93
C SER A 2 -23.21 11.23 -6.11
N THR A 3 -22.77 10.35 -5.21
CA THR A 3 -21.47 9.71 -5.36
C THR A 3 -21.44 8.94 -6.70
N PRO A 4 -20.44 9.16 -7.58
CA PRO A 4 -20.38 8.45 -8.85
C PRO A 4 -20.33 6.94 -8.64
N ALA A 5 -21.03 6.21 -9.51
CA ALA A 5 -21.05 4.76 -9.47
C ALA A 5 -19.68 4.22 -9.91
N TRP A 6 -19.34 3.01 -9.46
CA TRP A 6 -18.10 2.34 -9.90
C TRP A 6 -18.01 2.18 -11.42
N LEU A 7 -19.16 2.00 -12.09
CA LEU A 7 -19.25 1.94 -13.55
C LEU A 7 -18.78 3.23 -14.19
N ASP A 8 -19.29 4.38 -13.77
CA ASP A 8 -18.91 5.70 -14.30
C ASP A 8 -17.40 5.95 -14.12
N ILE A 9 -16.86 5.56 -12.96
CA ILE A 9 -15.44 5.73 -12.64
C ILE A 9 -14.55 4.83 -13.51
N ILE A 10 -14.94 3.56 -13.70
CA ILE A 10 -14.07 2.54 -14.30
C ILE A 10 -14.24 2.45 -15.83
N LEU A 11 -15.47 2.55 -16.33
CA LEU A 11 -15.81 2.35 -17.75
C LEU A 11 -15.96 3.65 -18.53
N ASP A 12 -16.51 4.70 -17.91
CA ASP A 12 -16.81 5.97 -18.60
C ASP A 12 -15.70 7.03 -18.43
N SER A 13 -14.60 6.67 -17.76
CA SER A 13 -13.47 7.57 -17.58
C SER A 13 -12.78 7.90 -18.92
N PRO A 14 -12.37 9.16 -19.14
CA PRO A 14 -11.78 9.61 -20.41
C PRO A 14 -10.35 9.08 -20.64
N SER A 15 -9.70 8.55 -19.59
CA SER A 15 -8.37 7.95 -19.68
C SER A 15 -8.10 7.00 -18.51
N PRO A 16 -7.13 6.08 -18.63
CA PRO A 16 -6.73 5.23 -17.51
C PRO A 16 -6.26 5.99 -16.27
N THR A 17 -5.55 7.11 -16.45
CA THR A 17 -5.11 7.98 -15.35
C THR A 17 -6.30 8.59 -14.61
N ALA A 18 -7.32 9.04 -15.35
CA ALA A 18 -8.55 9.57 -14.76
C ALA A 18 -9.31 8.48 -14.00
N ALA A 19 -9.40 7.27 -14.56
CA ALA A 19 -10.03 6.13 -13.92
C ALA A 19 -9.36 5.76 -12.60
N TRP A 20 -8.03 5.56 -12.58
CA TRP A 20 -7.31 5.22 -11.35
C TRP A 20 -7.38 6.32 -10.29
N SER A 21 -7.29 7.59 -10.71
CA SER A 21 -7.48 8.73 -9.80
C SER A 21 -8.88 8.74 -9.18
N GLY A 22 -9.91 8.47 -9.98
CA GLY A 22 -11.29 8.35 -9.52
C GLY A 22 -11.50 7.16 -8.59
N VAL A 23 -10.91 6.00 -8.90
CA VAL A 23 -10.95 4.80 -8.05
C VAL A 23 -10.36 5.10 -6.68
N PHE A 24 -9.16 5.69 -6.62
CA PHE A 24 -8.51 6.01 -5.36
C PHE A 24 -9.21 7.10 -4.57
N ALA A 25 -9.77 8.12 -5.23
CA ALA A 25 -10.60 9.12 -4.57
C ALA A 25 -11.84 8.47 -3.91
N ARG A 26 -12.50 7.53 -4.61
CA ARG A 26 -13.65 6.81 -4.07
C ARG A 26 -13.24 5.87 -2.92
N LEU A 27 -12.10 5.19 -3.03
CA LEU A 27 -11.58 4.33 -1.96
C LEU A 27 -11.20 5.12 -0.72
N ARG A 28 -10.65 6.34 -0.87
CA ARG A 28 -10.42 7.26 0.26
C ARG A 28 -11.73 7.52 1.01
N ASP A 29 -12.78 7.89 0.30
CA ASP A 29 -14.07 8.21 0.91
C ASP A 29 -14.65 6.99 1.63
N LEU A 30 -14.56 5.80 1.02
CA LEU A 30 -15.00 4.55 1.64
C LEU A 30 -14.16 4.19 2.88
N ALA A 31 -12.84 4.35 2.82
CA ALA A 31 -11.97 4.05 3.95
C ALA A 31 -12.35 4.88 5.19
N VAL A 32 -12.77 6.14 5.01
CA VAL A 32 -13.18 7.03 6.10
C VAL A 32 -14.63 6.81 6.56
N THR A 33 -15.53 6.38 5.68
CA THR A 33 -16.97 6.28 5.96
C THR A 33 -17.45 4.88 6.34
N CYS A 34 -16.73 3.83 5.95
CA CYS A 34 -17.07 2.46 6.32
C CYS A 34 -16.91 2.24 7.83
N GLY A 35 -17.90 1.59 8.45
CA GLY A 35 -17.90 1.35 9.89
C GLY A 35 -16.98 0.21 10.36
N SER A 36 -16.41 -0.56 9.42
CA SER A 36 -15.54 -1.70 9.73
C SER A 36 -14.66 -2.10 8.54
N PRO A 37 -13.54 -2.82 8.76
CA PRO A 37 -12.69 -3.34 7.69
C PRO A 37 -13.38 -4.43 6.84
N VAL A 38 -14.45 -5.03 7.36
CA VAL A 38 -15.29 -5.99 6.60
C VAL A 38 -16.22 -5.24 5.67
N ASP A 39 -16.85 -4.16 6.14
CA ASP A 39 -17.68 -3.29 5.31
C ASP A 39 -16.84 -2.68 4.17
N LEU A 40 -15.67 -2.11 4.48
CA LEU A 40 -14.74 -1.61 3.47
C LEU A 40 -14.44 -2.68 2.41
N HIS A 41 -14.16 -3.91 2.82
CA HIS A 41 -13.91 -5.00 1.87
C HIS A 41 -15.12 -5.30 0.99
N ASN A 42 -16.33 -5.36 1.56
CA ASN A 42 -17.54 -5.60 0.80
C ASN A 42 -17.75 -4.52 -0.28
N GLN A 43 -17.39 -3.27 0.02
CA GLN A 43 -17.46 -2.17 -0.95
C GLN A 43 -16.44 -2.29 -2.09
N THR A 44 -15.36 -3.07 -1.93
CA THR A 44 -14.38 -3.30 -3.00
C THR A 44 -14.67 -4.53 -3.86
N VAL A 45 -15.58 -5.43 -3.44
CA VAL A 45 -15.91 -6.66 -4.21
C VAL A 45 -16.37 -6.34 -5.63
N ALA A 46 -17.38 -5.47 -5.78
CA ALA A 46 -17.92 -5.12 -7.08
C ALA A 46 -16.89 -4.44 -8.02
N PRO A 47 -16.15 -3.39 -7.59
CA PRO A 47 -15.15 -2.77 -8.46
C PRO A 47 -13.95 -3.68 -8.73
N ASP A 48 -13.48 -4.51 -7.79
CA ASP A 48 -12.40 -5.48 -8.07
C ASP A 48 -12.82 -6.47 -9.16
N ARG A 49 -14.07 -6.96 -9.12
CA ARG A 49 -14.59 -7.84 -10.18
C ARG A 49 -14.73 -7.10 -11.50
N LEU A 50 -15.26 -5.88 -11.51
CA LEU A 50 -15.38 -5.08 -12.72
C LEU A 50 -14.00 -4.87 -13.39
N LEU A 51 -12.98 -4.52 -12.58
CA LEU A 51 -11.61 -4.37 -13.04
C LEU A 51 -11.01 -5.69 -13.54
N ALA A 52 -11.25 -6.82 -12.86
CA ALA A 52 -10.62 -8.09 -13.21
C ALA A 52 -11.33 -8.88 -14.31
N GLU A 53 -12.63 -8.63 -14.53
CA GLU A 53 -13.47 -9.42 -15.45
C GLU A 53 -13.95 -8.63 -16.68
N THR A 54 -13.97 -7.30 -16.63
CA THR A 54 -14.50 -6.46 -17.73
C THR A 54 -13.51 -5.40 -18.17
N ALA A 55 -12.89 -4.68 -17.22
CA ALA A 55 -11.94 -3.60 -17.49
C ALA A 55 -10.49 -4.04 -17.19
N TRP A 56 -10.13 -5.28 -17.53
CA TRP A 56 -8.80 -5.86 -17.20
C TRP A 56 -7.63 -5.10 -17.85
N GLU A 57 -7.88 -4.41 -18.97
CA GLU A 57 -6.89 -3.53 -19.60
C GLU A 57 -6.46 -2.39 -18.66
N LEU A 58 -7.35 -1.98 -17.74
CA LEU A 58 -7.03 -0.96 -16.75
C LEU A 58 -5.95 -1.44 -15.78
N TRP A 59 -6.00 -2.71 -15.34
CA TRP A 59 -4.91 -3.35 -14.61
C TRP A 59 -3.62 -3.44 -15.43
N GLY A 60 -3.74 -3.70 -16.74
CA GLY A 60 -2.61 -3.65 -17.68
C GLY A 60 -1.91 -2.30 -17.71
N SER A 61 -2.67 -1.21 -17.64
CA SER A 61 -2.16 0.17 -17.62
C SER A 61 -1.82 0.71 -16.23
N TYR A 62 -2.13 -0.02 -15.16
CA TYR A 62 -1.95 0.43 -13.78
C TYR A 62 -0.54 0.96 -13.49
N PRO A 63 0.55 0.25 -13.87
CA PRO A 63 1.89 0.68 -13.48
C PRO A 63 2.31 2.05 -14.03
N GLU A 64 1.77 2.44 -15.18
CA GLU A 64 2.06 3.72 -15.83
C GLU A 64 1.00 4.78 -15.52
N ALA A 65 -0.27 4.40 -15.41
CA ALA A 65 -1.39 5.34 -15.33
C ALA A 65 -1.82 5.67 -13.90
N ALA A 66 -1.64 4.74 -12.96
CA ALA A 66 -2.07 4.95 -11.58
C ALA A 66 -1.16 5.96 -10.87
N PRO A 67 -1.71 6.77 -9.96
CA PRO A 67 -0.92 7.75 -9.25
C PRO A 67 -0.15 7.06 -8.10
N ARG A 68 1.06 6.57 -8.43
CA ARG A 68 1.89 5.70 -7.56
C ARG A 68 2.51 6.44 -6.37
N THR A 69 2.63 5.75 -5.25
CA THR A 69 3.17 6.27 -3.99
C THR A 69 4.59 6.78 -4.14
N ALA A 70 5.49 6.02 -4.79
CA ALA A 70 6.88 6.45 -4.96
C ALA A 70 6.99 7.70 -5.84
N THR A 71 6.14 7.83 -6.86
CA THR A 71 6.07 9.05 -7.71
C THR A 71 5.66 10.26 -6.88
N TYR A 72 4.56 10.17 -6.13
CA TYR A 72 4.11 11.29 -5.30
C TYR A 72 5.08 11.66 -4.20
N LEU A 73 5.74 10.68 -3.58
CA LEU A 73 6.77 10.95 -2.59
C LEU A 73 7.92 11.76 -3.21
N LYS A 74 8.40 11.38 -4.41
CA LYS A 74 9.45 12.13 -5.13
C LYS A 74 9.01 13.55 -5.44
N GLU A 75 7.81 13.74 -5.97
CA GLU A 75 7.26 15.07 -6.26
C GLU A 75 7.14 15.92 -4.99
N TRP A 76 6.57 15.36 -3.93
CA TRP A 76 6.37 16.06 -2.66
C TRP A 76 7.69 16.45 -1.98
N CYS A 77 8.67 15.56 -2.02
CA CYS A 77 10.01 15.80 -1.49
C CYS A 77 10.82 16.80 -2.33
N ALA A 78 10.63 16.80 -3.66
CA ALA A 78 11.30 17.71 -4.58
C ALA A 78 10.71 19.13 -4.58
N ALA A 79 9.44 19.30 -4.18
CA ALA A 79 8.81 20.62 -4.16
C ALA A 79 9.62 21.64 -3.32
N PRO A 80 9.64 22.93 -3.66
CA PRO A 80 10.24 23.95 -2.79
C PRO A 80 9.55 24.00 -1.43
N SER A 81 10.32 24.08 -0.34
CA SER A 81 9.80 24.21 1.02
C SER A 81 10.81 24.92 1.91
N SER A 82 10.33 25.85 2.74
CA SER A 82 11.11 26.48 3.82
C SER A 82 11.11 25.66 5.11
N ILE A 83 10.32 24.59 5.15
CA ILE A 83 10.14 23.68 6.29
C ILE A 83 10.75 22.33 5.91
N GLY A 84 11.32 21.63 6.89
CA GLY A 84 11.83 20.28 6.69
C GLY A 84 10.72 19.28 6.31
N ARG A 85 11.14 18.07 5.96
CA ARG A 85 10.27 16.98 5.54
C ARG A 85 10.61 15.70 6.27
N ALA A 86 9.58 15.00 6.72
CA ALA A 86 9.68 13.63 7.18
C ALA A 86 8.78 12.74 6.33
N VAL A 87 9.24 11.53 6.06
CA VAL A 87 8.44 10.45 5.49
C VAL A 87 8.50 9.28 6.44
N LEU A 88 7.35 8.79 6.88
CA LEU A 88 7.17 7.55 7.62
C LEU A 88 6.43 6.56 6.73
N VAL A 89 7.12 5.52 6.29
CA VAL A 89 6.53 4.37 5.63
C VAL A 89 6.21 3.34 6.71
N LEU A 90 4.93 3.04 6.90
CA LEU A 90 4.48 1.91 7.71
C LEU A 90 4.28 0.73 6.78
N ASP A 91 5.14 -0.27 6.91
CA ASP A 91 5.16 -1.44 6.03
C ASP A 91 3.85 -2.23 6.12
N ALA A 92 3.24 -2.54 4.97
CA ALA A 92 1.94 -3.19 4.83
C ALA A 92 0.71 -2.41 5.37
N LEU A 93 0.82 -1.12 5.71
CA LEU A 93 -0.32 -0.29 6.14
C LEU A 93 -1.39 -0.19 5.04
N SER A 94 -2.60 -0.69 5.34
CA SER A 94 -3.73 -0.70 4.40
C SER A 94 -4.72 0.44 4.67
N LEU A 95 -5.63 0.67 3.72
CA LEU A 95 -6.81 1.51 3.92
C LEU A 95 -7.67 1.06 5.11
N ARG A 96 -7.53 -0.21 5.53
CA ARG A 96 -8.19 -0.77 6.72
C ARG A 96 -7.80 -0.01 8.00
N GLU A 97 -6.55 0.40 8.13
CA GLU A 97 -6.01 1.07 9.32
C GLU A 97 -6.12 2.60 9.26
N MET A 98 -6.48 3.14 8.10
CA MET A 98 -6.58 4.58 7.87
C MET A 98 -7.50 5.31 8.87
N PRO A 99 -8.70 4.79 9.24
CA PRO A 99 -9.55 5.42 10.26
C PRO A 99 -8.87 5.56 11.62
N TRP A 100 -8.05 4.59 12.02
CA TRP A 100 -7.36 4.64 13.31
C TRP A 100 -6.23 5.67 13.31
N LEU A 101 -5.53 5.81 12.19
CA LEU A 101 -4.52 6.87 12.06
C LEU A 101 -5.16 8.26 12.09
N LEU A 102 -6.26 8.46 11.36
CA LEU A 102 -6.98 9.74 11.34
C LEU A 102 -7.64 10.05 12.69
N GLY A 103 -8.27 9.06 13.33
CA GLY A 103 -8.86 9.21 14.66
C GLY A 103 -7.81 9.53 15.73
N GLY A 104 -6.62 8.93 15.63
CA GLY A 104 -5.50 9.21 16.54
C GLY A 104 -4.97 10.64 16.40
N ALA A 105 -4.97 11.17 15.17
CA ALA A 105 -4.61 12.56 14.87
C ALA A 105 -5.66 13.51 15.47
N GLN A 106 -6.94 13.22 15.21
CA GLN A 106 -8.06 14.00 15.70
C GLN A 106 -8.09 14.07 17.23
N ALA A 107 -7.85 12.96 17.93
CA ALA A 107 -7.81 12.90 19.39
C ALA A 107 -6.71 13.78 20.02
N ARG A 108 -5.76 14.27 19.20
CA ARG A 108 -4.64 15.12 19.60
C ARG A 108 -4.68 16.49 18.91
N ASP A 109 -5.84 16.88 18.38
CA ASP A 109 -6.07 18.14 17.68
C ASP A 109 -5.14 18.37 16.46
N ILE A 110 -4.67 17.29 15.85
CA ILE A 110 -3.85 17.34 14.65
C ILE A 110 -4.79 17.24 13.45
N GLN A 111 -4.92 18.34 12.71
CA GLN A 111 -5.62 18.37 11.43
C GLN A 111 -4.63 18.01 10.30
N PRO A 112 -4.82 16.89 9.60
CA PRO A 112 -4.01 16.58 8.43
C PRO A 112 -4.13 17.69 7.38
N ALA A 113 -3.00 18.08 6.79
CA ALA A 113 -2.97 19.03 5.68
C ALA A 113 -3.53 18.40 4.40
N ASP A 114 -3.39 17.09 4.25
CA ASP A 114 -3.92 16.34 3.13
C ASP A 114 -4.17 14.87 3.49
N VAL A 115 -5.20 14.31 2.90
CA VAL A 115 -5.62 12.91 3.08
C VAL A 115 -6.01 12.36 1.71
N ARG A 116 -5.19 11.46 1.17
CA ARG A 116 -5.45 10.80 -0.12
C ARG A 116 -5.09 9.32 -0.09
N VAL A 117 -5.39 8.66 -1.19
CA VAL A 117 -5.03 7.27 -1.47
C VAL A 117 -4.14 7.26 -2.71
N THR A 118 -3.06 6.50 -2.64
CA THR A 118 -2.08 6.33 -3.73
C THR A 118 -1.92 4.85 -4.06
N GLY A 119 -1.28 4.58 -5.19
CA GLY A 119 -1.04 3.21 -5.66
C GLY A 119 0.31 2.69 -5.21
N ALA A 120 0.35 1.52 -4.59
CA ALA A 120 1.56 0.75 -4.39
C ALA A 120 2.23 0.43 -5.74
N GLU A 121 3.51 0.08 -5.69
CA GLU A 121 4.21 -0.41 -6.88
C GLU A 121 3.61 -1.75 -7.35
N SER A 122 4.05 -2.24 -8.52
CA SER A 122 3.55 -3.47 -9.11
C SER A 122 4.72 -4.42 -9.42
N PRO A 123 4.79 -5.62 -8.82
CA PRO A 123 3.96 -6.15 -7.73
C PRO A 123 3.84 -5.23 -6.50
N SER A 124 2.72 -5.33 -5.77
CA SER A 124 2.49 -4.56 -4.54
C SER A 124 3.22 -5.19 -3.36
N ASP A 125 4.55 -5.07 -3.36
CA ASP A 125 5.45 -5.61 -2.34
C ASP A 125 6.60 -4.64 -1.99
N THR A 126 7.27 -4.92 -0.87
CA THR A 126 8.35 -4.12 -0.28
C THR A 126 9.52 -3.85 -1.24
N ASP A 127 9.98 -4.84 -1.99
CA ASP A 127 11.16 -4.71 -2.85
C ASP A 127 10.87 -3.85 -4.07
N GLN A 128 9.65 -3.92 -4.64
CA GLN A 128 9.27 -3.04 -5.76
C GLN A 128 9.20 -1.58 -5.33
N PHE A 129 8.65 -1.32 -4.14
CA PHE A 129 8.65 0.03 -3.58
C PHE A 129 10.08 0.51 -3.29
N ALA A 130 10.94 -0.33 -2.71
CA ALA A 130 12.35 -0.04 -2.49
C ALA A 130 13.08 0.33 -3.80
N HIS A 131 12.90 -0.48 -4.84
CA HIS A 131 13.45 -0.23 -6.17
C HIS A 131 12.94 1.07 -6.79
N ALA A 132 11.64 1.38 -6.62
CA ALA A 132 11.07 2.63 -7.08
C ALA A 132 11.68 3.85 -6.38
N LEU A 133 12.14 3.71 -5.13
CA LEU A 133 12.90 4.75 -4.40
C LEU A 133 14.40 4.78 -4.76
N GLY A 134 14.86 3.89 -5.63
CA GLY A 134 16.26 3.81 -6.06
C GLY A 134 17.16 3.02 -5.12
N VAL A 135 16.60 2.14 -4.27
CA VAL A 135 17.38 1.26 -3.39
C VAL A 135 17.18 -0.22 -3.70
N PRO A 136 18.18 -1.09 -3.50
CA PRO A 136 18.05 -2.52 -3.81
C PRO A 136 17.05 -3.26 -2.91
N SER A 137 16.91 -2.84 -1.65
CA SER A 137 15.92 -3.36 -0.71
C SER A 137 15.77 -2.40 0.46
N ARG A 138 14.69 -2.55 1.23
CA ARG A 138 14.44 -1.75 2.45
C ARG A 138 15.66 -1.69 3.36
N SER A 139 16.35 -2.81 3.61
CA SER A 139 17.47 -2.88 4.57
C SER A 139 18.66 -1.98 4.24
N HIS A 140 18.82 -1.55 2.99
CA HIS A 140 19.88 -0.63 2.58
C HIS A 140 19.66 0.81 3.08
N LEU A 141 18.50 1.11 3.66
CA LEU A 141 18.20 2.40 4.26
C LEU A 141 18.56 2.46 5.75
N ALA A 142 18.81 1.31 6.39
CA ALA A 142 19.02 1.21 7.84
C ALA A 142 20.27 1.98 8.29
N GLY A 143 20.21 2.59 9.47
CA GLY A 143 21.34 3.25 10.12
C GLY A 143 21.96 4.38 9.28
N ASN A 144 21.13 5.17 8.60
CA ASN A 144 21.55 6.22 7.65
C ASN A 144 22.37 5.69 6.46
N GLY A 145 22.06 4.46 6.03
CA GLY A 145 22.80 3.70 5.03
C GLY A 145 22.43 3.97 3.57
N ALA A 146 21.49 4.89 3.30
CA ALA A 146 20.96 5.08 1.95
C ALA A 146 22.08 5.26 0.89
N PRO A 147 22.05 4.46 -0.19
CA PRO A 147 23.04 4.57 -1.26
C PRO A 147 22.85 5.86 -2.05
N GLY A 148 23.85 6.25 -2.84
CA GLY A 148 23.76 7.44 -3.70
C GLY A 148 22.66 7.37 -4.78
N SER A 149 22.10 6.20 -5.03
CA SER A 149 20.95 5.99 -5.91
C SER A 149 19.60 6.27 -5.23
N PHE A 150 19.55 6.40 -3.89
CA PHE A 150 18.36 6.83 -3.17
C PHE A 150 18.07 8.29 -3.52
N ASN A 151 17.05 8.49 -4.33
CA ASN A 151 16.78 9.80 -4.95
C ASN A 151 15.37 10.27 -4.63
N LEU A 152 15.07 10.33 -3.33
CA LEU A 152 13.79 10.83 -2.85
C LEU A 152 13.86 12.32 -2.48
N PHE A 153 14.95 12.76 -1.85
CA PHE A 153 15.14 14.16 -1.45
C PHE A 153 16.19 14.84 -2.32
N PRO A 154 16.01 16.13 -2.68
CA PRO A 154 17.03 16.89 -3.44
C PRO A 154 18.36 17.08 -2.70
N SER A 155 18.30 17.06 -1.37
CA SER A 155 19.45 17.16 -0.47
C SER A 155 19.52 15.93 0.42
N LYS A 156 20.66 15.71 1.08
CA LYS A 156 20.85 14.59 2.01
C LYS A 156 19.68 14.49 3.01
N ALA A 157 19.21 13.27 3.21
CA ALA A 157 18.23 12.93 4.22
C ALA A 157 18.81 11.86 5.15
N TYR A 158 18.41 11.89 6.41
CA TYR A 158 18.64 10.75 7.30
C TYR A 158 17.66 9.63 6.92
N THR A 159 18.15 8.40 6.85
CA THR A 159 17.31 7.22 6.57
C THR A 159 17.42 6.19 7.69
N ASP A 160 16.32 5.50 8.01
CA ASP A 160 16.41 4.31 8.87
C ASP A 160 15.30 3.30 8.59
N VAL A 161 15.54 2.06 9.02
CA VAL A 161 14.57 0.97 9.04
C VAL A 161 14.40 0.52 10.48
N ILE A 162 13.17 0.61 10.99
CA ILE A 162 12.87 0.44 12.41
C ILE A 162 11.89 -0.71 12.60
N SER A 163 12.19 -1.59 13.57
CA SER A 163 11.31 -2.70 13.97
C SER A 163 11.03 -2.75 15.47
N VAL A 164 11.63 -1.84 16.24
CA VAL A 164 11.40 -1.70 17.70
C VAL A 164 10.10 -0.93 17.95
N PRO A 165 9.53 -0.95 19.18
CA PRO A 165 8.38 -0.13 19.51
C PRO A 165 8.60 1.35 19.20
N PHE A 166 7.55 2.04 18.74
CA PHE A 166 7.63 3.45 18.32
C PHE A 166 8.18 4.37 19.41
N GLU A 167 7.81 4.16 20.67
CA GLU A 167 8.30 4.97 21.79
C GLU A 167 9.82 4.84 21.98
N ASP A 168 10.35 3.63 21.85
CA ASP A 168 11.79 3.35 22.00
C ASP A 168 12.59 3.94 20.84
N ALA A 169 11.97 4.05 19.66
CA ALA A 169 12.58 4.63 18.46
C ALA A 169 12.72 6.16 18.51
N VAL A 170 11.98 6.86 19.40
CA VAL A 170 11.97 8.34 19.47
C VAL A 170 13.37 8.92 19.62
N GLY A 171 14.19 8.34 20.49
CA GLY A 171 15.54 8.82 20.78
C GLY A 171 16.53 8.66 19.61
N GLY A 172 16.24 7.76 18.67
CA GLY A 172 17.08 7.50 17.49
C GLY A 172 16.87 8.48 16.34
N ILE A 173 15.72 9.17 16.29
CA ILE A 173 15.42 10.10 15.20
C ILE A 173 16.21 11.39 15.38
N PRO A 174 17.02 11.84 14.39
CA PRO A 174 17.82 13.06 14.50
C PRO A 174 17.01 14.33 14.19
N HIS A 175 17.63 15.48 14.44
CA HIS A 175 17.10 16.81 14.12
C HIS A 175 17.38 17.26 12.66
N GLU A 176 17.62 16.31 11.75
CA GLU A 176 17.86 16.61 10.34
C GLU A 176 16.62 17.19 9.67
N SER A 177 16.83 18.09 8.70
CA SER A 177 15.74 18.74 7.97
C SER A 177 14.95 17.76 7.10
N ASN A 178 15.59 16.72 6.58
CA ASN A 178 14.94 15.65 5.81
C ASN A 178 15.16 14.31 6.50
N VAL A 179 14.07 13.60 6.76
CA VAL A 179 14.08 12.28 7.42
C VAL A 179 13.19 11.30 6.66
N PHE A 180 13.69 10.10 6.46
CA PHE A 180 12.95 8.97 5.92
C PHE A 180 13.04 7.81 6.90
N VAL A 181 11.91 7.31 7.37
CA VAL A 181 11.86 6.13 8.23
C VAL A 181 10.92 5.12 7.61
N TRP A 182 11.36 3.87 7.54
CA TRP A 182 10.53 2.74 7.15
C TRP A 182 10.37 1.79 8.34
N HIS A 183 9.15 1.68 8.84
CA HIS A 183 8.85 0.90 10.03
C HIS A 183 8.19 -0.43 9.66
N SER A 184 8.80 -1.56 10.04
CA SER A 184 8.34 -2.91 9.63
C SER A 184 7.17 -3.47 10.45
N TRP A 185 6.85 -2.84 11.58
CA TRP A 185 5.93 -3.36 12.60
C TRP A 185 4.66 -4.05 12.08
N LEU A 186 3.90 -3.43 11.16
CA LEU A 186 2.63 -4.02 10.73
C LEU A 186 2.85 -5.25 9.85
N ASP A 187 3.80 -5.20 8.92
CA ASP A 187 4.22 -6.37 8.15
C ASP A 187 4.82 -7.48 9.04
N ASP A 188 5.53 -7.14 10.13
CA ASP A 188 5.98 -8.11 11.13
C ASP A 188 4.81 -8.80 11.85
N LEU A 189 3.68 -8.12 12.08
CA LEU A 189 2.45 -8.77 12.58
C LEU A 189 1.99 -9.87 11.62
N ILE A 190 2.11 -9.65 10.31
CA ILE A 190 1.70 -10.59 9.26
C ILE A 190 2.70 -11.74 9.13
N HIS A 191 4.00 -11.46 8.95
CA HIS A 191 4.98 -12.50 8.58
C HIS A 191 5.76 -13.08 9.73
N VAL A 192 6.07 -12.31 10.76
CA VAL A 192 6.84 -12.79 11.92
C VAL A 192 5.89 -13.38 12.96
N HIS A 193 4.85 -12.64 13.32
CA HIS A 193 3.92 -13.04 14.36
C HIS A 193 2.72 -13.85 13.86
N LYS A 194 2.57 -13.98 12.53
CA LYS A 194 1.51 -14.76 11.87
C LYS A 194 0.11 -14.45 12.43
N LYS A 195 -0.15 -13.17 12.72
CA LYS A 195 -1.41 -12.71 13.29
C LYS A 195 -2.54 -12.90 12.27
N LEU A 196 -3.72 -13.27 12.78
CA LEU A 196 -4.93 -13.32 11.97
C LEU A 196 -5.43 -11.90 11.63
N PRO A 197 -6.24 -11.73 10.57
CA PRO A 197 -6.72 -10.41 10.14
C PRO A 197 -7.36 -9.55 11.23
N ASP A 198 -8.17 -10.15 12.09
CA ASP A 198 -8.83 -9.47 13.22
C ASP A 198 -7.84 -9.04 14.30
N GLN A 199 -6.80 -9.85 14.53
CA GLN A 199 -5.73 -9.55 15.46
C GLN A 199 -4.85 -8.41 14.94
N ILE A 200 -4.52 -8.40 13.64
CA ILE A 200 -3.78 -7.29 13.00
C ILE A 200 -4.56 -5.99 13.17
N TYR A 201 -5.86 -5.99 12.79
CA TYR A 201 -6.70 -4.79 12.90
C TYR A 201 -6.83 -4.29 14.34
N LYS A 202 -7.00 -5.19 15.32
CA LYS A 202 -7.09 -4.83 16.74
C LYS A 202 -5.77 -4.28 17.28
N THR A 203 -4.64 -4.92 16.95
CA THR A 203 -3.31 -4.42 17.34
C THR A 203 -3.03 -3.08 16.70
N ALA A 204 -3.40 -2.90 15.42
CA ALA A 204 -3.22 -1.63 14.72
C ALA A 204 -4.06 -0.50 15.33
N ALA A 205 -5.32 -0.78 15.67
CA ALA A 205 -6.17 0.16 16.39
C ALA A 205 -5.54 0.61 17.72
N ALA A 206 -5.01 -0.33 18.51
CA ALA A 206 -4.36 0.01 19.78
C ALA A 206 -3.10 0.86 19.57
N THR A 207 -2.22 0.47 18.66
CA THR A 207 -0.95 1.17 18.43
C THR A 207 -1.11 2.53 17.78
N LEU A 208 -1.98 2.69 16.78
CA LEU A 208 -2.19 3.99 16.11
C LEU A 208 -2.95 4.99 16.98
N GLN A 209 -3.54 4.55 18.09
CA GLN A 209 -4.17 5.40 19.10
C GLN A 209 -3.26 5.71 20.29
N ASP A 210 -2.16 4.96 20.45
CA ASP A 210 -1.25 5.00 21.60
C ASP A 210 -0.34 6.23 21.62
N ASP A 211 0.00 6.70 22.82
CA ASP A 211 0.87 7.88 23.01
C ASP A 211 2.29 7.65 22.51
N GLY A 212 2.81 6.42 22.57
CA GLY A 212 4.14 6.08 22.06
C GLY A 212 4.26 6.29 20.54
N PHE A 213 3.25 5.86 19.78
CA PHE A 213 3.17 6.14 18.35
C PHE A 213 3.11 7.64 18.06
N TRP A 214 2.27 8.38 18.77
CA TRP A 214 2.12 9.82 18.51
C TRP A 214 3.30 10.66 19.00
N LYS A 215 4.02 10.22 20.04
CA LYS A 215 5.31 10.79 20.44
C LYS A 215 6.35 10.61 19.34
N PHE A 216 6.37 9.45 18.68
CA PHE A 216 7.21 9.19 17.52
C PHE A 216 6.82 10.02 16.29
N ALA A 217 5.53 10.08 15.94
CA ALA A 217 5.04 10.94 14.86
C ALA A 217 5.36 12.42 15.12
N ASN A 218 5.21 12.91 16.35
CA ASN A 218 5.56 14.28 16.72
C ASN A 218 7.07 14.51 16.67
N ARG A 219 7.89 13.53 17.07
CA ARG A 219 9.34 13.60 16.89
C ARG A 219 9.72 13.80 15.43
N LEU A 220 9.04 13.12 14.50
CA LEU A 220 9.23 13.31 13.06
C LEU A 220 8.71 14.66 12.56
N ARG A 221 7.68 15.24 13.19
CA ARG A 221 7.08 16.53 12.81
C ARG A 221 7.78 17.77 13.35
N GLN A 222 8.68 17.62 14.32
CA GLN A 222 9.44 18.75 14.87
C GLN A 222 10.26 19.43 13.76
N GLY A 223 9.86 20.67 13.40
CA GLY A 223 10.45 21.45 12.31
C GLY A 223 10.21 20.88 10.90
N ARG A 224 9.30 19.90 10.75
CA ARG A 224 9.09 19.14 9.51
C ARG A 224 7.62 18.86 9.28
N LYS A 225 7.13 19.02 8.06
CA LYS A 225 5.88 18.37 7.66
C LYS A 225 6.12 16.86 7.46
N LEU A 226 5.12 16.03 7.73
CA LEU A 226 5.27 14.57 7.75
C LEU A 226 4.29 13.91 6.78
N ILE A 227 4.79 13.06 5.88
CA ILE A 227 3.95 12.06 5.19
C ILE A 227 3.96 10.76 5.99
N ILE A 228 2.78 10.21 6.28
CA ILE A 228 2.61 8.83 6.71
C ILE A 228 1.96 8.05 5.55
N THR A 229 2.63 7.00 5.08
CA THR A 229 2.17 6.19 3.95
C THR A 229 2.61 4.73 4.08
N SER A 230 2.44 3.94 3.03
CA SER A 230 2.84 2.54 2.97
C SER A 230 3.51 2.19 1.64
N ASP A 231 4.31 1.14 1.67
CA ASP A 231 4.89 0.50 0.50
C ASP A 231 3.86 -0.35 -0.26
N HIS A 232 3.00 -1.05 0.47
CA HIS A 232 1.88 -1.82 -0.07
C HIS A 232 0.74 -1.99 0.94
N GLY A 233 -0.44 -2.34 0.44
CA GLY A 233 -1.56 -2.75 1.29
C GLY A 233 -1.56 -4.26 1.52
N TYR A 234 -2.68 -4.76 2.02
CA TYR A 234 -2.95 -6.20 2.07
C TYR A 234 -4.44 -6.48 1.97
N ALA A 235 -4.76 -7.69 1.51
CA ALA A 235 -6.12 -8.16 1.46
C ALA A 235 -6.32 -9.47 2.24
N VAL A 236 -7.53 -9.64 2.77
CA VAL A 236 -7.94 -10.83 3.52
C VAL A 236 -8.48 -11.86 2.53
N SER A 237 -7.67 -12.84 2.18
CA SER A 237 -7.98 -13.80 1.10
C SER A 237 -9.27 -14.59 1.34
N LYS A 238 -9.63 -14.84 2.60
CA LYS A 238 -10.87 -15.54 2.96
C LYS A 238 -12.10 -14.80 2.42
N LEU A 239 -12.02 -13.47 2.31
CA LEU A 239 -13.11 -12.64 1.82
C LEU A 239 -13.09 -12.45 0.30
N PHE A 240 -12.08 -12.97 -0.42
CA PHE A 240 -12.03 -12.87 -1.87
C PHE A 240 -13.29 -13.39 -2.52
N SER A 241 -13.83 -12.57 -3.42
CA SER A 241 -15.06 -12.82 -4.13
C SER A 241 -14.97 -13.93 -5.16
N SER A 242 -13.76 -14.25 -5.65
CA SER A 242 -13.54 -15.27 -6.67
C SER A 242 -12.65 -16.39 -6.15
N GLU A 243 -13.22 -17.58 -5.99
CA GLU A 243 -12.46 -18.82 -5.91
C GLU A 243 -12.46 -19.48 -7.29
N GLU A 244 -11.28 -19.70 -7.85
CA GLU A 244 -11.13 -20.35 -9.15
C GLU A 244 -11.63 -21.79 -9.07
N ILE A 245 -12.52 -22.14 -10.00
CA ILE A 245 -13.15 -23.47 -10.08
C ILE A 245 -12.72 -24.26 -11.32
N ASN A 246 -12.13 -23.60 -12.33
CA ASN A 246 -11.68 -24.27 -13.53
C ASN A 246 -10.38 -25.06 -13.23
N PRO A 247 -10.38 -26.40 -13.38
CA PRO A 247 -9.23 -27.24 -13.03
C PRO A 247 -7.92 -26.83 -13.73
N ASP A 248 -7.99 -26.49 -15.03
CA ASP A 248 -6.81 -26.12 -15.82
C ASP A 248 -6.21 -24.79 -15.33
N VAL A 249 -7.08 -23.84 -14.98
CA VAL A 249 -6.67 -22.54 -14.40
C VAL A 249 -6.04 -22.77 -13.02
N ILE A 250 -6.67 -23.57 -12.16
CA ILE A 250 -6.18 -23.86 -10.82
C ILE A 250 -4.81 -24.54 -10.90
N GLU A 251 -4.66 -25.55 -11.75
CA GLU A 251 -3.40 -26.26 -11.95
C GLU A 251 -2.31 -25.29 -12.34
N LYS A 252 -2.58 -24.45 -13.35
CA LYS A 252 -1.62 -23.47 -13.85
C LYS A 252 -1.22 -22.41 -12.82
N LEU A 253 -2.19 -21.87 -12.09
CA LEU A 253 -1.95 -20.89 -11.03
C LEU A 253 -1.12 -21.52 -9.90
N ARG A 254 -1.42 -22.76 -9.52
CA ARG A 254 -0.68 -23.49 -8.48
C ARG A 254 0.75 -23.82 -8.91
N GLU A 255 0.96 -24.30 -10.13
CA GLU A 255 2.30 -24.60 -10.66
C GLU A 255 3.16 -23.33 -10.76
N THR A 256 2.54 -22.22 -11.17
CA THR A 256 3.25 -20.97 -11.34
C THR A 256 3.53 -20.33 -10.00
N PHE A 257 2.50 -20.04 -9.22
CA PHE A 257 2.55 -19.14 -8.06
C PHE A 257 2.52 -19.85 -6.72
N GLY A 258 2.23 -21.15 -6.67
CA GLY A 258 1.91 -21.82 -5.41
C GLY A 258 0.71 -21.14 -4.76
N ALA A 259 0.92 -20.54 -3.58
CA ALA A 259 -0.06 -19.70 -2.88
C ALA A 259 0.30 -18.20 -2.86
N ALA A 260 1.38 -17.81 -3.55
CA ALA A 260 1.74 -16.41 -3.74
C ALA A 260 0.86 -15.77 -4.81
N ARG A 261 0.93 -14.44 -4.90
CA ARG A 261 0.13 -13.66 -5.85
C ARG A 261 0.93 -13.06 -6.99
N TYR A 262 2.23 -13.25 -6.97
CA TYR A 262 3.14 -12.88 -8.04
C TYR A 262 4.34 -13.82 -8.05
N LYS A 263 5.11 -13.78 -9.15
CA LYS A 263 6.35 -14.53 -9.29
C LYS A 263 7.29 -13.83 -10.24
N LYS A 264 8.58 -13.76 -9.88
CA LYS A 264 9.64 -13.29 -10.76
C LYS A 264 9.87 -14.27 -11.91
N VAL A 265 9.94 -13.74 -13.13
CA VAL A 265 9.97 -14.50 -14.37
C VAL A 265 10.74 -13.77 -15.47
N ASN A 266 11.31 -14.54 -16.39
CA ASN A 266 11.94 -14.01 -17.59
C ASN A 266 10.98 -14.20 -18.77
N GLY A 267 10.30 -13.12 -19.17
CA GLY A 267 9.41 -13.08 -20.33
C GLY A 267 7.92 -12.96 -20.00
N PRO A 268 7.06 -12.89 -21.03
CA PRO A 268 5.63 -12.63 -20.87
C PRO A 268 4.85 -13.89 -20.45
N TRP A 269 3.71 -13.66 -19.79
CA TRP A 269 2.76 -14.72 -19.46
C TRP A 269 2.23 -15.37 -20.74
N LYS A 270 2.35 -16.69 -20.85
CA LYS A 270 2.04 -17.42 -22.10
C LYS A 270 0.60 -17.92 -22.18
N GLU A 271 -0.07 -18.06 -21.03
CA GLU A 271 -1.40 -18.65 -20.96
C GLU A 271 -2.46 -17.64 -21.36
N LYS A 272 -3.39 -18.06 -22.20
CA LYS A 272 -4.41 -17.19 -22.81
C LYS A 272 -5.79 -17.45 -22.20
N PHE A 273 -5.93 -17.14 -20.92
CA PHE A 273 -7.24 -17.14 -20.26
C PHE A 273 -8.05 -15.90 -20.65
N MET A 274 -9.37 -16.03 -20.74
CA MET A 274 -10.29 -14.94 -21.04
C MET A 274 -11.42 -14.91 -19.99
N PRO A 275 -11.58 -13.82 -19.22
CA PRO A 275 -10.70 -12.64 -19.17
C PRO A 275 -9.28 -13.02 -18.69
N PRO A 276 -8.24 -12.23 -19.03
CA PRO A 276 -6.90 -12.43 -18.48
C PRO A 276 -6.92 -12.40 -16.95
N ILE A 277 -6.14 -13.28 -16.33
CA ILE A 277 -6.07 -13.40 -14.86
C ILE A 277 -4.70 -13.00 -14.29
N VAL A 278 -3.73 -12.77 -15.18
CA VAL A 278 -2.34 -12.41 -14.87
C VAL A 278 -1.90 -11.29 -15.79
N VAL A 279 -1.19 -10.30 -15.25
CA VAL A 279 -0.41 -9.32 -16.01
C VAL A 279 1.08 -9.58 -15.85
N SER A 280 1.86 -9.22 -16.87
CA SER A 280 3.33 -9.19 -16.81
C SER A 280 3.82 -7.76 -16.66
N HIS A 281 4.56 -7.47 -15.59
CA HIS A 281 5.19 -6.16 -15.38
C HIS A 281 6.48 -6.31 -14.55
N ASN A 282 7.51 -5.50 -14.83
CA ASN A 282 8.80 -5.51 -14.12
C ASN A 282 9.41 -6.90 -13.89
N GLU A 283 9.44 -7.77 -14.92
CA GLU A 283 9.93 -9.16 -14.79
C GLU A 283 9.14 -10.01 -13.78
N HIS A 284 7.87 -9.69 -13.55
CA HIS A 284 6.97 -10.47 -12.72
C HIS A 284 5.69 -10.83 -13.48
N HIS A 285 5.15 -12.00 -13.16
CA HIS A 285 3.74 -12.30 -13.37
C HIS A 285 2.97 -11.94 -12.10
N ILE A 286 1.82 -11.30 -12.24
CA ILE A 286 1.04 -10.74 -11.13
C ILE A 286 -0.43 -11.09 -11.30
N VAL A 287 -1.04 -11.70 -10.29
CA VAL A 287 -2.44 -12.16 -10.33
C VAL A 287 -3.41 -10.99 -10.12
N MET A 288 -4.37 -10.84 -11.03
CA MET A 288 -5.36 -9.77 -11.05
C MET A 288 -6.67 -10.12 -10.33
N GLY A 289 -7.24 -9.12 -9.65
CA GLY A 289 -8.51 -9.19 -8.93
C GLY A 289 -8.43 -9.93 -7.59
N GLN A 290 -9.56 -10.01 -6.90
CA GLN A 290 -9.71 -10.81 -5.67
C GLN A 290 -9.87 -12.30 -6.00
N ARG A 291 -8.78 -12.94 -6.45
CA ARG A 291 -8.75 -14.34 -6.86
C ARG A 291 -7.97 -15.20 -5.87
N LYS A 292 -8.54 -16.34 -5.50
CA LYS A 292 -7.86 -17.42 -4.78
C LYS A 292 -8.11 -18.75 -5.49
N TRP A 293 -7.23 -19.71 -5.27
CA TRP A 293 -7.35 -21.06 -5.82
C TRP A 293 -6.97 -22.09 -4.76
N LYS A 294 -7.38 -23.33 -4.99
CA LYS A 294 -7.08 -24.43 -4.08
C LYS A 294 -5.59 -24.78 -4.15
N VAL A 295 -4.93 -24.70 -2.99
CA VAL A 295 -3.51 -25.04 -2.82
C VAL A 295 -3.34 -25.98 -1.63
N GLN A 296 -2.32 -26.83 -1.69
CA GLN A 296 -1.97 -27.70 -0.56
C GLN A 296 -1.53 -26.84 0.63
N GLY A 297 -2.11 -27.06 1.81
CA GLY A 297 -1.87 -26.23 3.00
C GLY A 297 -2.78 -25.01 3.14
N GLY A 298 -3.61 -24.72 2.14
CA GLY A 298 -4.54 -23.59 2.15
C GLY A 298 -3.90 -22.27 1.72
N PHE A 299 -4.74 -21.32 1.32
CA PHE A 299 -4.30 -19.98 0.90
C PHE A 299 -4.01 -19.12 2.14
N PRO A 300 -2.97 -18.25 2.13
CA PRO A 300 -2.64 -17.36 3.25
C PRO A 300 -3.84 -16.51 3.69
N HIS A 301 -4.09 -16.35 5.00
CA HIS A 301 -5.22 -15.54 5.51
C HIS A 301 -5.17 -14.08 5.06
N VAL A 302 -3.96 -13.55 4.97
CA VAL A 302 -3.62 -12.22 4.47
C VAL A 302 -2.66 -12.41 3.31
N CYS A 303 -2.83 -11.63 2.25
CA CYS A 303 -1.95 -11.66 1.09
C CYS A 303 -1.72 -10.26 0.52
N HIS A 304 -0.59 -10.12 -0.15
CA HIS A 304 -0.15 -8.95 -0.88
C HIS A 304 0.63 -9.40 -2.13
N GLY A 305 1.16 -8.44 -2.87
CA GLY A 305 1.88 -8.64 -4.13
C GLY A 305 1.00 -8.85 -5.36
N GLY A 306 -0.32 -9.05 -5.19
CA GLY A 306 -1.28 -9.13 -6.30
C GLY A 306 -1.82 -7.78 -6.76
N LEU A 307 -2.73 -7.80 -7.72
CA LEU A 307 -3.50 -6.63 -8.17
C LEU A 307 -4.95 -6.74 -7.72
N SER A 308 -5.22 -6.50 -6.44
CA SER A 308 -6.56 -6.18 -5.94
C SER A 308 -6.56 -4.81 -5.26
N LEU A 309 -7.72 -4.15 -5.20
CA LEU A 309 -7.81 -2.79 -4.71
C LEU A 309 -7.22 -2.59 -3.31
N LEU A 310 -7.39 -3.55 -2.39
CA LEU A 310 -6.87 -3.45 -1.02
C LEU A 310 -5.38 -3.83 -0.87
N GLU A 311 -4.80 -4.49 -1.88
CA GLU A 311 -3.35 -4.72 -1.96
C GLU A 311 -2.63 -3.49 -2.52
N VAL A 312 -3.23 -2.81 -3.52
CA VAL A 312 -2.58 -1.71 -4.23
C VAL A 312 -2.90 -0.34 -3.65
N ALA A 313 -4.09 -0.11 -3.09
CA ALA A 313 -4.46 1.20 -2.58
C ALA A 313 -3.91 1.39 -1.16
N VAL A 314 -3.06 2.39 -0.97
CA VAL A 314 -2.42 2.69 0.31
C VAL A 314 -2.73 4.11 0.80
N PRO A 315 -2.78 4.34 2.13
CA PRO A 315 -2.95 5.68 2.67
C PRO A 315 -1.77 6.59 2.31
N PHE A 316 -2.06 7.87 2.08
CA PHE A 316 -1.05 8.92 1.96
C PHE A 316 -1.58 10.15 2.71
N ILE A 317 -1.04 10.38 3.91
CA ILE A 317 -1.55 11.39 4.84
C ILE A 317 -0.43 12.38 5.16
N GLU A 318 -0.68 13.66 4.89
CA GLU A 318 0.22 14.74 5.26
C GLU A 318 -0.20 15.36 6.59
N LEU A 319 0.70 15.34 7.57
CA LEU A 319 0.53 16.03 8.84
C LEU A 319 1.34 17.34 8.84
N PRO A 320 0.79 18.43 9.41
CA PRO A 320 1.49 19.69 9.50
C PRO A 320 2.70 19.58 10.45
N PRO A 321 3.69 20.47 10.34
CA PRO A 321 4.79 20.54 11.31
C PRO A 321 4.28 20.79 12.73
N LEU A 322 5.11 20.40 13.71
CA LEU A 322 5.00 20.83 15.11
C LEU A 322 5.81 22.11 15.32
#